data_AF-A0A6L5FVY3-F1
#
_entry.id   AF-A0A6L5FVY3-F1
#
_cell.length_a   1.000
_cell.length_b   1.000
_cell.length_c   1.000
_cell.angle_alpha   90.00
_cell.angle_beta   90.00
_cell.angle_gamma   90.00
#
_symmetry.space_group_name_H-M   'P 1'
#
loop_
_entity.id
_entity.type
_entity.pdbx_description
1 polymer ?
#
loop_
_entity_poly.entity_id
_entity_poly.type
_entity_poly.pdbx_seq_one_letter_code
_entity_poly.pdbx_strand_id
1 'polypeptide(L)'
;MADAPAGYDSQDTCSPNPKPGVVAFSNMLMNAFPQTGSYGISRSCDVGGTSEHKEGRAFDWRANAGVKSERKAAETALDWLLAEDKYGNDFAMARRFGIMYIVWNRRIWGTWGGWSVYCKQKAIGCVKPGTKEVRHPHTDHVHFSFSWNGAKKRTTGWRADRSLVAAIGSPSSYNGYVVAGRNGGIAPFGVPYLGSKSDKYMPRPAVDVTATPYGDGYWLLFGNGQVSAFGEARYKGGAKNKPAGNFVAMATLPDGRGYWIVNKTGRVFAFGRADHFGGLAEEEVHISGIAATPTGAGYWLFGESGRSYPFGDAQSLGDGVADEVSGRVVSAAAHGSLGYWLVTATGRVFAIGDAPDHGGVTDKTFKGEVVGIDAAPDGDGYWIVTSHGRVYARGSAASMGSLSGSALSPQTMDSRPERPETLPLGDPPID
;
A
#
# COMPACT_ATOMS: atom_id res chain seq x y z
N MET A 1 5.39 1.27 0.15
CA MET A 1 4.68 0.01 0.46
C MET A 1 4.74 -0.91 -0.74
N ALA A 2 4.73 -2.23 -0.55
CA ALA A 2 4.59 -3.16 -1.66
C ALA A 2 3.21 -3.00 -2.32
N ASP A 3 3.12 -3.26 -3.63
CA ASP A 3 1.82 -3.62 -4.21
C ASP A 3 1.42 -5.01 -3.71
N ALA A 4 0.18 -5.43 -3.91
CA ALA A 4 -0.22 -6.76 -3.46
C ALA A 4 0.09 -7.81 -4.56
N PRO A 5 0.13 -9.11 -4.20
CA PRO A 5 0.62 -10.15 -5.10
C PRO A 5 -0.18 -10.21 -6.41
N ALA A 6 0.49 -9.99 -7.54
CA ALA A 6 -0.16 -10.07 -8.85
C ALA A 6 -0.67 -11.49 -9.11
N GLY A 7 -2.00 -11.67 -9.17
CA GLY A 7 -2.62 -12.93 -9.58
C GLY A 7 -2.27 -13.32 -11.02
N TYR A 8 -2.45 -14.61 -11.35
CA TYR A 8 -2.24 -15.08 -12.71
C TYR A 8 -3.23 -14.44 -13.68
N ASP A 9 -2.73 -13.86 -14.76
CA ASP A 9 -3.49 -13.21 -15.83
C ASP A 9 -3.05 -13.79 -17.18
N SER A 10 -3.83 -14.77 -17.67
CA SER A 10 -3.54 -15.48 -18.91
C SER A 10 -3.53 -14.53 -20.11
N GLN A 11 -2.77 -14.87 -21.15
CA GLN A 11 -2.88 -14.18 -22.43
C GLN A 11 -4.29 -14.32 -23.01
N ASP A 12 -4.97 -13.20 -23.22
CA ASP A 12 -6.33 -13.11 -23.79
C ASP A 12 -6.38 -12.26 -25.06
N THR A 13 -5.32 -11.52 -25.35
CA THR A 13 -5.20 -10.64 -26.51
C THR A 13 -3.89 -10.88 -27.27
N CYS A 14 -3.79 -10.32 -28.47
CA CYS A 14 -2.54 -10.22 -29.23
C CYS A 14 -2.19 -8.73 -29.37
N SER A 15 -1.13 -8.31 -28.69
CA SER A 15 -0.60 -6.94 -28.72
C SER A 15 0.91 -7.00 -28.49
N PRO A 16 1.71 -7.48 -29.45
CA PRO A 16 3.09 -7.87 -29.21
C PRO A 16 4.02 -6.69 -28.92
N ASN A 17 3.60 -5.45 -29.17
CA ASN A 17 4.40 -4.25 -28.85
C ASN A 17 4.89 -4.27 -27.39
N PRO A 18 6.20 -4.19 -27.13
CA PRO A 18 6.75 -4.20 -25.78
C PRO A 18 6.06 -3.18 -24.87
N LYS A 19 5.60 -3.63 -23.71
CA LYS A 19 4.95 -2.75 -22.75
C LYS A 19 6.00 -1.97 -21.94
N PRO A 20 5.76 -0.68 -21.63
CA PRO A 20 6.80 0.22 -21.14
C PRO A 20 7.42 -0.22 -19.80
N GLY A 21 6.66 -0.88 -18.94
CA GLY A 21 7.17 -1.44 -17.68
C GLY A 21 8.15 -2.59 -17.92
N VAL A 22 7.86 -3.45 -18.90
CA VAL A 22 8.74 -4.57 -19.26
C VAL A 22 10.03 -4.07 -19.91
N VAL A 23 9.95 -3.06 -20.78
CA VAL A 23 11.13 -2.39 -21.36
C VAL A 23 12.00 -1.78 -20.25
N ALA A 24 11.39 -1.04 -19.31
CA ALA A 24 12.13 -0.40 -18.23
C ALA A 24 12.78 -1.44 -17.29
N PHE A 25 12.08 -2.54 -16.98
CA PHE A 25 12.61 -3.62 -16.17
C PHE A 25 13.77 -4.35 -16.87
N SER A 26 13.61 -4.63 -18.17
CA SER A 26 14.66 -5.22 -18.99
C SER A 26 15.93 -4.35 -18.98
N ASN A 27 15.79 -3.05 -19.24
CA ASN A 27 16.91 -2.11 -19.21
C ASN A 27 17.58 -2.06 -17.83
N MET A 28 16.80 -2.11 -16.76
CA MET A 28 17.34 -2.14 -15.39
C MET A 28 18.22 -3.36 -15.14
N LEU A 29 17.77 -4.56 -15.56
CA LEU A 29 18.58 -5.77 -15.45
C LEU A 29 19.82 -5.74 -16.34
N MET A 30 19.70 -5.23 -17.58
CA MET A 30 20.85 -5.10 -18.50
C MET A 30 21.91 -4.17 -17.92
N ASN A 31 21.49 -3.06 -17.31
CA ASN A 31 22.40 -2.10 -16.70
C ASN A 31 23.07 -2.65 -15.43
N ALA A 32 22.32 -3.37 -14.60
CA ALA A 32 22.84 -3.93 -13.35
C ALA A 32 23.76 -5.14 -13.58
N PHE A 33 23.53 -5.91 -14.64
CA PHE A 33 24.22 -7.17 -14.92
C PHE A 33 24.75 -7.22 -16.37
N PRO A 34 25.79 -6.44 -16.70
CA PRO A 34 26.28 -6.30 -18.08
C PRO A 34 26.83 -7.61 -18.68
N GLN A 35 27.15 -8.62 -17.85
CA GLN A 35 27.56 -9.94 -18.30
C GLN A 35 26.42 -10.78 -18.88
N THR A 36 25.17 -10.32 -18.79
CA THR A 36 23.97 -11.03 -19.25
C THR A 36 23.49 -10.49 -20.61
N GLY A 37 22.27 -10.80 -21.06
CA GLY A 37 21.72 -10.22 -22.28
C GLY A 37 20.20 -10.37 -22.41
N SER A 38 19.65 -10.01 -23.56
CA SER A 38 18.20 -10.06 -23.81
C SER A 38 17.87 -11.06 -24.91
N TYR A 39 16.95 -11.98 -24.65
CA TYR A 39 16.29 -12.79 -25.69
C TYR A 39 14.97 -12.16 -26.16
N GLY A 40 14.57 -11.04 -25.56
CA GLY A 40 13.48 -10.20 -26.04
C GLY A 40 12.21 -10.26 -25.21
N ILE A 41 11.29 -9.36 -25.57
CA ILE A 41 10.01 -9.16 -24.89
C ILE A 41 8.85 -9.75 -25.70
N SER A 42 8.97 -9.70 -27.02
CA SER A 42 7.84 -9.91 -27.91
C SER A 42 7.98 -11.19 -28.70
N ARG A 43 6.84 -11.85 -28.94
CA ARG A 43 6.74 -12.95 -29.89
C ARG A 43 5.59 -12.67 -30.84
N SER A 44 5.75 -13.06 -32.11
CA SER A 44 4.68 -12.94 -33.10
C SER A 44 3.47 -13.80 -32.71
N CYS A 45 2.28 -13.32 -33.03
CA CYS A 45 1.03 -13.93 -32.56
C CYS A 45 0.69 -15.24 -33.26
N ASP A 46 1.22 -15.45 -34.46
CA ASP A 46 1.13 -16.67 -35.28
C ASP A 46 2.03 -17.81 -34.78
N VAL A 47 2.99 -17.53 -33.89
CA VAL A 47 3.83 -18.57 -33.28
C VAL A 47 3.08 -19.26 -32.16
N GLY A 48 2.94 -20.58 -32.21
CA GLY A 48 2.02 -21.36 -31.37
C GLY A 48 2.09 -21.18 -29.84
N GLY A 49 0.99 -21.56 -29.18
CA GLY A 49 0.83 -21.56 -27.71
C GLY A 49 0.34 -20.23 -27.12
N THR A 50 -0.15 -20.30 -25.88
CA THR A 50 -0.52 -19.12 -25.07
C THR A 50 0.73 -18.57 -24.39
N SER A 51 1.01 -17.28 -24.54
CA SER A 51 2.19 -16.65 -23.94
C SER A 51 2.04 -15.13 -23.82
N GLU A 52 2.42 -14.59 -22.67
CA GLU A 52 2.43 -13.16 -22.39
C GLU A 52 3.44 -12.37 -23.26
N HIS A 53 4.36 -13.06 -23.97
CA HIS A 53 5.18 -12.43 -25.01
C HIS A 53 4.34 -11.90 -26.18
N LYS A 54 3.17 -12.48 -26.45
CA LYS A 54 2.25 -12.01 -27.51
C LYS A 54 1.51 -10.74 -27.14
N GLU A 55 1.61 -10.32 -25.88
CA GLU A 55 1.05 -9.06 -25.38
C GLU A 55 2.15 -8.09 -24.96
N GLY A 56 3.42 -8.41 -25.25
CA GLY A 56 4.58 -7.61 -24.88
C GLY A 56 4.75 -7.45 -23.36
N ARG A 57 4.20 -8.38 -22.57
CA ARG A 57 4.20 -8.36 -21.10
C ARG A 57 4.95 -9.56 -20.48
N ALA A 58 5.88 -10.13 -21.24
CA ALA A 58 6.89 -11.07 -20.74
C ALA A 58 8.29 -10.64 -21.18
N PHE A 59 9.32 -11.14 -20.52
CA PHE A 59 10.72 -10.88 -20.85
C PHE A 59 11.58 -12.12 -20.63
N ASP A 60 12.30 -12.53 -21.67
CA ASP A 60 13.32 -13.58 -21.58
C ASP A 60 14.69 -12.92 -21.38
N TRP A 61 15.19 -12.96 -20.15
CA TRP A 61 16.49 -12.45 -19.75
C TRP A 61 17.57 -13.53 -19.94
N ARG A 62 18.50 -13.34 -20.87
CA ARG A 62 19.64 -14.26 -21.06
C ARG A 62 20.55 -14.23 -19.83
N ALA A 63 20.31 -15.14 -18.90
CA ALA A 63 21.14 -15.43 -17.74
C ALA A 63 21.23 -16.95 -17.59
N ASN A 64 22.22 -17.52 -18.25
CA ASN A 64 22.42 -18.95 -18.39
C ASN A 64 22.86 -19.57 -17.06
N ALA A 65 22.04 -20.49 -16.55
CA ALA A 65 22.31 -21.21 -15.33
C ALA A 65 23.59 -22.06 -15.44
N GLY A 66 24.06 -22.46 -16.62
CA GLY A 66 25.33 -23.16 -16.80
C GLY A 66 26.58 -22.27 -16.65
N VAL A 67 26.46 -20.96 -16.83
CA VAL A 67 27.58 -20.02 -16.81
C VAL A 67 27.68 -19.38 -15.42
N LYS A 68 28.83 -19.53 -14.75
CA LYS A 68 28.99 -19.13 -13.33
C LYS A 68 28.65 -17.65 -13.06
N SER A 69 29.11 -16.74 -13.91
CA SER A 69 28.87 -15.29 -13.77
C SER A 69 27.42 -14.89 -14.04
N GLU A 70 26.77 -15.52 -15.02
CA GLU A 70 25.36 -15.28 -15.34
C GLU A 70 24.42 -15.91 -14.31
N ARG A 71 24.73 -17.13 -13.83
CA ARG A 71 24.01 -17.76 -12.71
C ARG A 71 24.03 -16.85 -11.48
N LYS A 72 25.19 -16.28 -11.13
CA LYS A 72 25.29 -15.39 -9.98
C LYS A 72 24.47 -14.11 -10.16
N ALA A 73 24.40 -13.58 -11.39
CA ALA A 73 23.53 -12.44 -11.72
C ALA A 73 22.06 -12.78 -11.51
N ALA A 74 21.60 -13.92 -12.04
CA ALA A 74 20.24 -14.39 -11.88
C ALA A 74 19.88 -14.60 -10.41
N GLU A 75 20.73 -15.29 -9.64
CA GLU A 75 20.53 -15.49 -8.19
C GLU A 75 20.42 -14.15 -7.46
N THR A 76 21.32 -13.21 -7.73
CA THR A 76 21.31 -11.88 -7.08
C THR A 76 20.03 -11.11 -7.38
N ALA A 77 19.59 -11.09 -8.64
CA ALA A 77 18.35 -10.42 -9.03
C ALA A 77 17.13 -11.10 -8.40
N LEU A 78 17.08 -12.44 -8.37
CA LEU A 78 15.97 -13.19 -7.79
C LEU A 78 15.92 -13.03 -6.27
N ASP A 79 17.05 -13.07 -5.57
CA ASP A 79 17.12 -12.83 -4.13
C ASP A 79 16.56 -11.43 -3.80
N TRP A 80 16.95 -10.40 -4.56
CA TRP A 80 16.41 -9.05 -4.39
C TRP A 80 14.92 -8.93 -4.72
N LEU A 81 14.47 -9.56 -5.81
CA LEU A 81 13.05 -9.54 -6.21
C LEU A 81 12.15 -10.23 -5.18
N LEU A 82 12.65 -11.33 -4.61
CA LEU A 82 11.89 -12.26 -3.77
C LEU A 82 12.08 -12.04 -2.27
N ALA A 83 12.99 -11.16 -1.86
CA ALA A 83 13.19 -10.78 -0.47
C ALA A 83 11.93 -10.18 0.16
N GLU A 84 11.75 -10.50 1.44
CA GLU A 84 10.83 -9.81 2.33
C GLU A 84 11.34 -8.37 2.55
N ASP A 85 10.45 -7.37 2.41
CA ASP A 85 10.82 -6.02 2.86
C ASP A 85 10.67 -5.87 4.38
N LYS A 86 11.25 -4.82 4.93
CA LYS A 86 11.25 -4.53 6.37
C LYS A 86 9.86 -4.42 7.04
N TYR A 87 8.78 -4.49 6.26
CA TYR A 87 7.40 -4.44 6.76
C TYR A 87 6.70 -5.80 6.68
N GLY A 88 7.44 -6.91 6.46
CA GLY A 88 6.83 -8.23 6.35
C GLY A 88 6.24 -8.55 4.98
N ASN A 89 6.53 -7.75 3.94
CA ASN A 89 6.00 -8.06 2.60
C ASN A 89 6.95 -8.99 1.85
N ASP A 90 6.59 -10.26 1.76
CA ASP A 90 7.27 -11.24 0.91
C ASP A 90 7.39 -10.75 -0.54
N PHE A 91 8.52 -11.07 -1.20
CA PHE A 91 8.77 -10.78 -2.61
C PHE A 91 8.40 -9.35 -3.02
N ALA A 92 8.81 -8.42 -2.16
CA ALA A 92 8.34 -7.05 -2.15
C ALA A 92 8.65 -6.32 -3.46
N MET A 93 9.79 -6.62 -4.07
CA MET A 93 10.21 -6.00 -5.33
C MET A 93 9.51 -6.63 -6.53
N ALA A 94 9.29 -7.94 -6.53
CA ALA A 94 8.45 -8.59 -7.55
C ALA A 94 7.04 -7.98 -7.58
N ARG A 95 6.44 -7.72 -6.41
CA ARG A 95 5.17 -7.00 -6.27
C ARG A 95 5.24 -5.59 -6.87
N ARG A 96 6.26 -4.81 -6.51
CA ARG A 96 6.46 -3.42 -6.98
C ARG A 96 6.64 -3.30 -8.49
N PHE A 97 7.18 -4.33 -9.15
CA PHE A 97 7.26 -4.37 -10.62
C PHE A 97 6.05 -5.03 -11.29
N GLY A 98 5.15 -5.63 -10.51
CA GLY A 98 3.96 -6.33 -10.98
C GLY A 98 4.28 -7.65 -11.68
N ILE A 99 5.31 -8.37 -11.22
CA ILE A 99 5.68 -9.72 -11.71
C ILE A 99 4.68 -10.74 -11.16
N MET A 100 4.11 -11.55 -12.05
CA MET A 100 3.18 -12.63 -11.72
C MET A 100 3.93 -13.93 -11.42
N TYR A 101 4.85 -14.30 -12.32
CA TYR A 101 5.62 -15.53 -12.22
C TYR A 101 6.98 -15.40 -12.90
N ILE A 102 7.89 -16.27 -12.50
CA ILE A 102 9.27 -16.37 -12.97
C ILE A 102 9.57 -17.84 -13.29
N VAL A 103 10.20 -18.13 -14.43
CA VAL A 103 10.68 -19.48 -14.76
C VAL A 103 12.19 -19.43 -14.93
N TRP A 104 12.91 -20.27 -14.20
CA TRP A 104 14.36 -20.40 -14.33
C TRP A 104 14.83 -21.77 -13.89
N ASN A 105 15.76 -22.34 -14.66
CA ASN A 105 16.44 -23.59 -14.37
C ASN A 105 15.48 -24.72 -13.94
N ARG A 106 14.46 -24.98 -14.77
CA ARG A 106 13.43 -26.02 -14.58
C ARG A 106 12.52 -25.81 -13.36
N ARG A 107 12.52 -24.63 -12.75
CA ARG A 107 11.63 -24.24 -11.65
C ARG A 107 10.76 -23.07 -12.07
N ILE A 108 9.58 -22.98 -11.47
CA ILE A 108 8.67 -21.85 -11.63
C ILE A 108 8.37 -21.28 -10.25
N TRP A 109 8.50 -19.97 -10.12
CA TRP A 109 8.01 -19.21 -8.98
C TRP A 109 6.75 -18.46 -9.39
N GLY A 110 5.72 -18.47 -8.55
CA GLY A 110 4.54 -17.63 -8.73
C GLY A 110 4.12 -16.99 -7.41
N THR A 111 3.48 -15.82 -7.49
CA THR A 111 2.96 -15.07 -6.34
C THR A 111 1.97 -15.85 -5.47
N TRP A 112 1.40 -16.94 -6.00
CA TRP A 112 0.38 -17.79 -5.37
C TRP A 112 0.90 -19.06 -4.70
N GLY A 113 2.20 -19.36 -4.79
CA GLY A 113 2.71 -20.65 -4.29
C GLY A 113 4.22 -20.79 -4.19
N GLY A 114 4.98 -19.72 -4.43
CA GLY A 114 6.44 -19.76 -4.36
C GLY A 114 7.05 -20.67 -5.44
N TRP A 115 8.26 -21.17 -5.16
CA TRP A 115 9.00 -22.03 -6.09
C TRP A 115 8.45 -23.46 -6.12
N SER A 116 8.17 -23.95 -7.32
CA SER A 116 7.78 -25.34 -7.59
C SER A 116 8.48 -25.90 -8.83
N VAL A 117 8.32 -27.20 -9.07
CA VAL A 117 8.94 -27.88 -10.22
C VAL A 117 8.20 -27.51 -11.49
N TYR A 118 8.89 -26.87 -12.44
CA TYR A 118 8.32 -26.52 -13.74
C TYR A 118 8.37 -27.71 -14.71
N CYS A 119 9.50 -28.41 -14.75
CA CYS A 119 9.66 -29.65 -15.53
C CYS A 119 10.75 -30.54 -14.94
N LYS A 120 10.70 -31.85 -15.23
CA LYS A 120 11.75 -32.81 -14.88
C LYS A 120 12.41 -33.29 -16.17
N GLN A 121 13.74 -33.34 -16.18
CA GLN A 121 14.48 -33.89 -17.31
C GLN A 121 14.16 -35.38 -17.47
N LYS A 122 13.76 -35.78 -18.67
CA LYS A 122 13.56 -37.16 -19.10
C LYS A 122 14.28 -37.39 -20.43
N ALA A 123 14.26 -38.63 -20.92
CA ALA A 123 14.84 -39.00 -22.22
C ALA A 123 14.27 -38.16 -23.38
N ILE A 124 12.96 -37.88 -23.35
CA ILE A 124 12.27 -37.10 -24.40
C ILE A 124 12.38 -35.57 -24.24
N GLY A 125 13.13 -35.09 -23.25
CA GLY A 125 13.25 -33.66 -22.92
C GLY A 125 12.76 -33.31 -21.52
N CYS A 126 12.59 -32.01 -21.23
CA CYS A 126 12.09 -31.57 -19.93
C CYS A 126 10.57 -31.65 -19.89
N VAL A 127 10.01 -32.58 -19.10
CA VAL A 127 8.58 -32.90 -19.12
C VAL A 127 7.90 -32.33 -17.87
N LYS A 128 6.74 -31.69 -18.05
CA LYS A 128 5.92 -31.22 -16.94
C LYS A 128 5.46 -32.40 -16.06
N PRO A 129 5.62 -32.32 -14.72
CA PRO A 129 5.17 -33.38 -13.82
C PRO A 129 3.70 -33.78 -14.05
N GLY A 130 3.43 -35.09 -14.05
CA GLY A 130 2.08 -35.63 -14.23
C GLY A 130 1.53 -35.59 -15.67
N THR A 131 2.32 -35.17 -16.66
CA THR A 131 1.87 -35.09 -18.06
C THR A 131 2.94 -35.61 -19.05
N LYS A 132 2.62 -35.60 -20.36
CA LYS A 132 3.56 -35.83 -21.46
C LYS A 132 4.03 -34.53 -22.13
N GLU A 133 3.67 -33.37 -21.59
CA GLU A 133 3.98 -32.06 -22.16
C GLU A 133 5.49 -31.77 -22.03
N VAL A 134 6.18 -31.68 -23.17
CA VAL A 134 7.60 -31.27 -23.23
C VAL A 134 7.68 -29.75 -23.20
N ARG A 135 8.51 -29.22 -22.31
CA ARG A 135 8.68 -27.78 -22.07
C ARG A 135 10.14 -27.39 -22.26
N HIS A 136 10.35 -26.12 -22.62
CA HIS A 136 11.68 -25.53 -22.58
C HIS A 136 12.23 -25.52 -21.15
N PRO A 137 13.47 -25.96 -20.86
CA PRO A 137 13.96 -26.09 -19.49
C PRO A 137 14.36 -24.76 -18.83
N HIS A 138 14.41 -23.66 -19.60
CA HIS A 138 14.82 -22.33 -19.12
C HIS A 138 16.17 -22.34 -18.39
N THR A 139 17.12 -23.14 -18.90
CA THR A 139 18.47 -23.24 -18.34
C THR A 139 19.42 -22.17 -18.87
N ASP A 140 19.07 -21.53 -19.97
CA ASP A 140 19.82 -20.50 -20.68
C ASP A 140 19.28 -19.08 -20.45
N HIS A 141 18.07 -18.94 -19.89
CA HIS A 141 17.44 -17.65 -19.58
C HIS A 141 16.49 -17.73 -18.39
N VAL A 142 16.23 -16.58 -17.78
CA VAL A 142 15.15 -16.34 -16.81
C VAL A 142 13.96 -15.75 -17.57
N HIS A 143 12.80 -16.39 -17.49
CA HIS A 143 11.56 -15.85 -18.02
C HIS A 143 10.81 -15.10 -16.93
N PHE A 144 10.42 -13.85 -17.21
CA PHE A 144 9.55 -13.04 -16.35
C PHE A 144 8.22 -12.80 -17.04
N SER A 145 7.12 -12.95 -16.30
CA SER A 145 5.77 -12.59 -16.76
C SER A 145 5.15 -11.52 -15.87
N PHE A 146 4.54 -10.51 -16.48
CA PHE A 146 4.04 -9.32 -15.80
C PHE A 146 2.52 -9.21 -15.91
N SER A 147 1.91 -8.73 -14.82
CA SER A 147 0.54 -8.24 -14.82
C SER A 147 0.42 -7.01 -15.72
N TRP A 148 -0.80 -6.71 -16.17
CA TRP A 148 -1.07 -5.47 -16.91
C TRP A 148 -0.64 -4.21 -16.15
N ASN A 149 -0.75 -4.20 -14.81
CA ASN A 149 -0.32 -3.07 -14.00
C ASN A 149 1.21 -2.90 -14.04
N GLY A 150 1.96 -3.99 -13.85
CA GLY A 150 3.42 -3.97 -13.98
C GLY A 150 3.86 -3.54 -15.37
N ALA A 151 3.32 -4.22 -16.39
CA ALA A 151 3.64 -3.99 -17.80
C ALA A 151 3.35 -2.54 -18.25
N LYS A 152 2.30 -1.89 -17.71
CA LYS A 152 1.90 -0.52 -18.08
C LYS A 152 2.46 0.58 -17.15
N LYS A 153 3.45 0.29 -16.31
CA LYS A 153 4.02 1.25 -15.33
C LYS A 153 3.00 1.80 -14.32
N ARG A 154 2.13 0.95 -13.80
CA ARG A 154 1.03 1.34 -12.88
C ARG A 154 1.23 0.90 -11.44
N THR A 155 2.28 0.13 -11.16
CA THR A 155 2.66 -0.27 -9.80
C THR A 155 3.59 0.75 -9.14
N THR A 156 3.77 0.64 -7.83
CA THR A 156 4.58 1.56 -7.01
C THR A 156 6.06 1.59 -7.39
N GLY A 157 6.60 0.52 -7.98
CA GLY A 157 7.98 0.51 -8.50
C GLY A 157 8.20 1.47 -9.69
N TRP A 158 7.13 1.86 -10.38
CA TRP A 158 7.18 2.80 -11.51
C TRP A 158 6.62 4.18 -11.19
N ARG A 159 5.79 4.27 -10.15
CA ARG A 159 5.01 5.45 -9.78
C ARG A 159 5.13 5.72 -8.30
N ALA A 160 6.10 6.55 -7.94
CA ALA A 160 6.33 6.96 -6.55
C ALA A 160 5.10 7.65 -5.95
N ASP A 161 4.33 8.40 -6.74
CA ASP A 161 3.08 9.06 -6.32
C ASP A 161 1.99 8.07 -5.84
N ARG A 162 2.01 6.84 -6.34
CA ARG A 162 1.11 5.76 -5.88
C ARG A 162 1.56 5.12 -4.58
N SER A 163 2.83 5.28 -4.21
CA SER A 163 3.37 4.78 -2.96
C SER A 163 3.20 5.74 -1.78
N LEU A 164 2.72 6.97 -2.04
CA LEU A 164 2.48 7.99 -1.02
C LEU A 164 1.42 7.54 -0.03
N VAL A 165 1.56 8.00 1.21
CA VAL A 165 0.58 7.76 2.26
C VAL A 165 -0.71 8.52 1.99
N ALA A 166 -1.82 7.85 2.25
CA ALA A 166 -3.16 8.41 2.23
C ALA A 166 -3.61 8.76 3.65
N ALA A 167 -3.45 7.85 4.60
CA ALA A 167 -4.00 8.00 5.95
C ALA A 167 -3.24 7.16 6.98
N ILE A 168 -3.55 7.42 8.25
CA ILE A 168 -3.11 6.69 9.42
C ILE A 168 -4.35 6.29 10.22
N GLY A 169 -4.35 5.11 10.81
CA GLY A 169 -5.45 4.65 11.67
C GLY A 169 -4.92 3.80 12.81
N SER A 170 -5.47 4.01 14.00
CA SER A 170 -5.03 3.35 15.23
C SER A 170 -6.16 2.49 15.82
N PRO A 171 -5.92 1.18 16.02
CA PRO A 171 -6.83 0.36 16.80
C PRO A 171 -6.72 0.69 18.28
N SER A 172 -7.85 0.82 18.97
CA SER A 172 -7.92 1.13 20.41
C SER A 172 -7.22 0.09 21.30
N SER A 173 -7.08 -1.15 20.82
CA SER A 173 -6.54 -2.29 21.57
C SER A 173 -5.01 -2.35 21.55
N TYR A 174 -4.34 -1.47 20.82
CA TYR A 174 -2.89 -1.45 20.68
C TYR A 174 -2.35 -0.03 20.85
N ASN A 175 -1.14 0.08 21.39
CA ASN A 175 -0.40 1.33 21.33
C ASN A 175 0.40 1.41 20.01
N GLY A 176 -0.31 1.47 18.88
CA GLY A 176 0.28 1.45 17.55
C GLY A 176 -0.71 1.83 16.45
N TYR A 177 -0.26 1.81 15.19
CA TYR A 177 -1.04 2.29 14.06
C TYR A 177 -0.75 1.55 12.77
N VAL A 178 -1.69 1.61 11.83
CA VAL A 178 -1.49 1.29 10.42
C VAL A 178 -1.33 2.56 9.61
N VAL A 179 -0.41 2.54 8.64
CA VAL A 179 -0.29 3.57 7.61
C VAL A 179 -0.79 3.01 6.29
N ALA A 180 -1.77 3.68 5.69
CA ALA A 180 -2.35 3.28 4.41
C ALA A 180 -1.73 4.06 3.25
N GLY A 181 -1.29 3.34 2.22
CA GLY A 181 -0.77 3.92 0.99
C GLY A 181 -1.89 4.20 0.00
N ARG A 182 -1.73 5.21 -0.87
CA ARG A 182 -2.69 5.54 -1.93
C ARG A 182 -2.97 4.38 -2.89
N ASN A 183 -2.03 3.45 -3.05
CA ASN A 183 -2.25 2.23 -3.82
C ASN A 183 -3.17 1.23 -3.12
N GLY A 184 -3.45 1.39 -1.82
CA GLY A 184 -4.21 0.46 -0.99
C GLY A 184 -3.34 -0.54 -0.21
N GLY A 185 -2.01 -0.36 -0.23
CA GLY A 185 -1.08 -1.07 0.64
C GLY A 185 -1.24 -0.62 2.10
N ILE A 186 -0.90 -1.50 3.04
CA ILE A 186 -0.94 -1.21 4.48
C ILE A 186 0.43 -1.53 5.08
N ALA A 187 0.96 -0.63 5.90
CA ALA A 187 2.15 -0.85 6.71
C ALA A 187 1.80 -0.74 8.20
N PRO A 188 1.92 -1.82 8.98
CA PRO A 188 1.64 -1.79 10.41
C PRO A 188 2.86 -1.34 11.22
N PHE A 189 2.63 -0.67 12.34
CA PHE A 189 3.63 -0.26 13.31
C PHE A 189 3.10 -0.52 14.73
N GLY A 190 3.66 -1.52 15.42
CA GLY A 190 3.16 -1.91 16.75
C GLY A 190 1.82 -2.63 16.76
N VAL A 191 1.32 -3.03 15.57
CA VAL A 191 0.05 -3.74 15.38
C VAL A 191 0.24 -4.90 14.40
N PRO A 192 -0.63 -5.92 14.39
CA PRO A 192 -0.56 -6.99 13.40
C PRO A 192 -0.84 -6.51 11.97
N TYR A 193 -0.21 -7.14 10.97
CA TYR A 193 -0.62 -6.99 9.58
C TYR A 193 -1.87 -7.84 9.30
N LEU A 194 -2.98 -7.21 8.89
CA LEU A 194 -4.26 -7.92 8.72
C LEU A 194 -4.71 -8.02 7.26
N GLY A 195 -3.93 -7.45 6.32
CA GLY A 195 -4.15 -7.53 4.88
C GLY A 195 -4.11 -6.17 4.16
N SER A 196 -4.11 -6.19 2.84
CA SER A 196 -4.14 -4.97 2.03
C SER A 196 -4.85 -5.24 0.71
N LYS A 197 -5.13 -4.19 -0.06
CA LYS A 197 -5.76 -4.31 -1.39
C LYS A 197 -5.10 -3.38 -2.38
N SER A 198 -3.83 -3.64 -2.62
CA SER A 198 -2.98 -2.86 -3.51
C SER A 198 -2.99 -3.28 -4.99
N ASP A 199 -3.89 -4.19 -5.35
CA ASP A 199 -3.82 -4.98 -6.58
C ASP A 199 -5.22 -5.29 -7.13
N LYS A 200 -5.89 -4.24 -7.56
CA LYS A 200 -6.83 -4.34 -8.68
C LYS A 200 -6.84 -3.00 -9.36
N TYR A 201 -7.37 -2.92 -10.56
CA TYR A 201 -7.63 -1.67 -11.25
C TYR A 201 -8.61 -0.83 -10.40
N MET A 202 -8.14 -0.19 -9.34
CA MET A 202 -8.94 0.69 -8.51
C MET A 202 -9.00 2.00 -9.27
N PRO A 203 -10.18 2.44 -9.72
CA PRO A 203 -10.29 3.66 -10.50
C PRO A 203 -9.82 4.88 -9.70
N ARG A 204 -9.68 4.76 -8.37
CA ARG A 204 -9.22 5.82 -7.47
C ARG A 204 -8.37 5.29 -6.31
N PRO A 205 -7.43 6.11 -5.79
CA PRO A 205 -6.56 5.74 -4.68
C PRO A 205 -7.34 5.51 -3.38
N ALA A 206 -6.71 4.79 -2.44
CA ALA A 206 -7.13 4.83 -1.05
C ALA A 206 -7.06 6.28 -0.54
N VAL A 207 -8.03 6.66 0.28
CA VAL A 207 -8.16 8.02 0.83
C VAL A 207 -8.18 8.02 2.35
N ASP A 208 -8.63 6.93 2.97
CA ASP A 208 -8.73 6.86 4.42
C ASP A 208 -8.68 5.42 4.95
N VAL A 209 -8.27 5.25 6.21
CA VAL A 209 -8.24 3.99 6.94
C VAL A 209 -8.71 4.21 8.38
N THR A 210 -9.58 3.35 8.87
CA THR A 210 -10.06 3.38 10.26
C THR A 210 -10.06 1.97 10.83
N ALA A 211 -9.65 1.83 12.09
CA ALA A 211 -9.58 0.56 12.77
C ALA A 211 -10.91 0.18 13.43
N THR A 212 -11.09 -1.11 13.71
CA THR A 212 -12.18 -1.58 14.58
C THR A 212 -11.96 -1.08 16.01
N PRO A 213 -12.97 -0.49 16.67
CA PRO A 213 -12.87 -0.05 18.07
C PRO A 213 -12.67 -1.19 19.07
N TYR A 214 -12.98 -2.43 18.67
CA TYR A 214 -12.73 -3.63 19.45
C TYR A 214 -12.28 -4.73 18.48
N GLY A 215 -11.09 -5.29 18.69
CA GLY A 215 -10.56 -6.41 17.91
C GLY A 215 -9.61 -6.02 16.79
N ASP A 216 -9.16 -7.06 16.08
CA ASP A 216 -8.07 -6.98 15.13
C ASP A 216 -8.62 -6.78 13.72
N GLY A 217 -8.93 -5.53 13.36
CA GLY A 217 -9.46 -5.21 12.04
C GLY A 217 -9.32 -3.76 11.64
N TYR A 218 -9.42 -3.51 10.33
CA TYR A 218 -9.58 -2.16 9.79
C TYR A 218 -10.37 -2.16 8.49
N TRP A 219 -10.96 -1.00 8.21
CA TRP A 219 -11.56 -0.68 6.93
C TRP A 219 -10.70 0.30 6.16
N LEU A 220 -10.58 0.07 4.85
CA LEU A 220 -9.87 0.93 3.92
C LEU A 220 -10.86 1.52 2.91
N LEU A 221 -10.97 2.85 2.89
CA LEU A 221 -11.80 3.61 1.96
C LEU A 221 -11.00 4.05 0.73
N PHE A 222 -11.61 3.89 -0.43
CA PHE A 222 -11.10 4.38 -1.71
C PHE A 222 -11.92 5.57 -2.20
N GLY A 223 -11.31 6.49 -2.95
CA GLY A 223 -11.95 7.74 -3.37
C GLY A 223 -13.13 7.57 -4.35
N ASN A 224 -13.40 6.35 -4.81
CA ASN A 224 -14.60 5.98 -5.55
C ASN A 224 -15.76 5.52 -4.63
N GLY A 225 -15.55 5.42 -3.31
CA GLY A 225 -16.54 4.97 -2.34
C GLY A 225 -16.51 3.46 -2.10
N GLN A 226 -15.55 2.73 -2.66
CA GLN A 226 -15.33 1.34 -2.28
C GLN A 226 -14.73 1.27 -0.88
N VAL A 227 -15.23 0.34 -0.07
CA VAL A 227 -14.64 -0.02 1.23
C VAL A 227 -14.15 -1.46 1.16
N SER A 228 -12.97 -1.73 1.72
CA SER A 228 -12.45 -3.09 1.94
C SER A 228 -12.23 -3.31 3.42
N ALA A 229 -12.48 -4.52 3.91
CA ALA A 229 -12.37 -4.87 5.32
C ALA A 229 -11.32 -5.97 5.47
N PHE A 230 -10.53 -5.91 6.54
CA PHE A 230 -9.39 -6.79 6.80
C PHE A 230 -9.39 -7.27 8.26
N GLY A 231 -8.76 -8.41 8.51
CA GLY A 231 -8.81 -9.08 9.81
C GLY A 231 -10.25 -9.45 10.19
N GLU A 232 -10.64 -9.11 11.42
CA GLU A 232 -11.97 -9.34 11.97
C GLU A 232 -13.01 -8.29 11.52
N ALA A 233 -12.57 -7.21 10.85
CA ALA A 233 -13.47 -6.19 10.35
C ALA A 233 -14.45 -6.79 9.32
N ARG A 234 -15.75 -6.66 9.59
CA ARG A 234 -16.81 -7.09 8.67
C ARG A 234 -17.14 -5.98 7.68
N TYR A 235 -17.25 -6.28 6.39
CA TYR A 235 -17.72 -5.33 5.39
C TYR A 235 -19.20 -4.97 5.65
N LYS A 236 -19.52 -3.67 5.70
CA LYS A 236 -20.88 -3.19 6.04
C LYS A 236 -21.57 -2.42 4.90
N GLY A 237 -20.89 -2.26 3.77
CA GLY A 237 -21.39 -1.55 2.59
C GLY A 237 -20.39 -0.53 2.04
N GLY A 238 -20.75 0.10 0.93
CA GLY A 238 -19.93 1.14 0.30
C GLY A 238 -20.72 1.90 -0.76
N ALA A 239 -20.15 3.00 -1.24
CA ALA A 239 -20.80 3.93 -2.16
C ALA A 239 -20.24 3.91 -3.58
N LYS A 240 -19.52 2.86 -3.98
CA LYS A 240 -18.93 2.71 -5.33
C LYS A 240 -19.91 2.92 -6.51
N ASN A 241 -21.20 2.70 -6.27
CA ASN A 241 -22.27 2.81 -7.27
C ASN A 241 -23.16 4.05 -7.04
N LYS A 242 -22.76 4.97 -6.16
CA LYS A 242 -23.54 6.18 -5.86
C LYS A 242 -23.07 7.34 -6.77
N PRO A 243 -23.98 8.21 -7.22
CA PRO A 243 -23.67 9.30 -8.16
C PRO A 243 -22.76 10.40 -7.60
N ALA A 244 -22.51 10.40 -6.29
CA ALA A 244 -21.57 11.29 -5.63
C ALA A 244 -20.20 10.60 -5.51
N GLY A 245 -19.35 10.76 -6.53
CA GLY A 245 -17.94 10.38 -6.43
C GLY A 245 -17.14 11.38 -5.56
N ASN A 246 -15.85 11.10 -5.36
CA ASN A 246 -14.87 11.90 -4.60
C ASN A 246 -15.03 11.72 -3.08
N PHE A 247 -15.01 10.48 -2.61
CA PHE A 247 -14.97 10.18 -1.17
C PHE A 247 -13.62 10.59 -0.59
N VAL A 248 -13.63 11.15 0.63
CA VAL A 248 -12.44 11.75 1.25
C VAL A 248 -12.13 11.16 2.62
N ALA A 249 -13.13 10.79 3.41
CA ALA A 249 -12.92 10.30 4.77
C ALA A 249 -14.04 9.35 5.23
N MET A 250 -13.75 8.56 6.27
CA MET A 250 -14.69 7.69 6.96
C MET A 250 -14.53 7.76 8.48
N ALA A 251 -15.63 7.57 9.20
CA ALA A 251 -15.63 7.46 10.65
C ALA A 251 -16.42 6.22 11.09
N THR A 252 -15.87 5.47 12.05
CA THR A 252 -16.50 4.27 12.59
C THR A 252 -17.35 4.60 13.81
N LEU A 253 -18.48 3.91 13.96
CA LEU A 253 -19.22 3.95 15.22
C LEU A 253 -18.35 3.42 16.38
N PRO A 254 -18.43 4.02 17.59
CA PRO A 254 -17.69 3.55 18.76
C PRO A 254 -17.92 2.08 19.13
N ASP A 255 -19.06 1.50 18.75
CA ASP A 255 -19.40 0.09 18.95
C ASP A 255 -18.88 -0.85 17.83
N GLY A 256 -18.26 -0.30 16.78
CA GLY A 256 -17.78 -1.03 15.61
C GLY A 256 -18.87 -1.64 14.73
N ARG A 257 -20.15 -1.34 14.96
CA ARG A 257 -21.29 -1.96 14.24
C ARG A 257 -21.69 -1.23 12.96
N GLY A 258 -21.17 -0.04 12.70
CA GLY A 258 -21.37 0.72 11.47
C GLY A 258 -20.28 1.76 11.22
N TYR A 259 -20.36 2.44 10.09
CA TYR A 259 -19.50 3.58 9.76
C TYR A 259 -20.22 4.55 8.82
N TRP A 260 -19.73 5.78 8.81
CA TRP A 260 -20.05 6.79 7.81
C TRP A 260 -18.91 6.96 6.83
N ILE A 261 -19.23 7.29 5.59
CA ILE A 261 -18.26 7.82 4.63
C ILE A 261 -18.79 9.13 4.07
N VAL A 262 -17.90 10.08 3.81
CA VAL A 262 -18.25 11.41 3.32
C VAL A 262 -17.53 11.71 2.01
N ASN A 263 -18.20 12.41 1.11
CA ASN A 263 -17.60 12.93 -0.12
C ASN A 263 -17.08 14.37 0.06
N LYS A 264 -16.34 14.86 -0.94
CA LYS A 264 -15.74 16.19 -0.91
C LYS A 264 -16.76 17.34 -0.74
N THR A 265 -18.02 17.14 -1.11
CA THR A 265 -19.11 18.15 -0.98
C THR A 265 -19.91 18.01 0.32
N GLY A 266 -19.46 17.17 1.27
CA GLY A 266 -20.12 16.97 2.55
C GLY A 266 -21.40 16.12 2.53
N ARG A 267 -21.60 15.31 1.49
CA ARG A 267 -22.65 14.29 1.47
C ARG A 267 -22.18 13.05 2.24
N VAL A 268 -22.94 12.70 3.27
CA VAL A 268 -22.66 11.56 4.15
C VAL A 268 -23.48 10.33 3.73
N PHE A 269 -22.87 9.15 3.85
CA PHE A 269 -23.53 7.87 3.65
C PHE A 269 -23.27 6.98 4.86
N ALA A 270 -24.33 6.44 5.46
CA ALA A 270 -24.26 5.56 6.61
C ALA A 270 -24.35 4.08 6.19
N PHE A 271 -23.57 3.22 6.84
CA PHE A 271 -23.49 1.78 6.54
C PHE A 271 -23.50 0.94 7.81
N GLY A 272 -24.00 -0.30 7.70
CA GLY A 272 -24.18 -1.18 8.86
C GLY A 272 -25.29 -0.67 9.76
N ARG A 273 -24.98 -0.48 11.05
CA ARG A 273 -25.91 0.05 12.06
C ARG A 273 -25.79 1.56 12.30
N ALA A 274 -25.02 2.28 11.48
CA ALA A 274 -24.89 3.72 11.62
C ALA A 274 -26.18 4.42 11.15
N ASP A 275 -26.71 5.30 11.99
CA ASP A 275 -27.82 6.19 11.63
C ASP A 275 -27.30 7.43 10.86
N HIS A 276 -28.13 8.03 10.01
CA HIS A 276 -27.75 9.21 9.23
C HIS A 276 -28.29 10.49 9.88
N PHE A 277 -27.39 11.43 10.20
CA PHE A 277 -27.74 12.66 10.94
C PHE A 277 -27.74 13.94 10.09
N GLY A 278 -27.44 13.85 8.79
CA GLY A 278 -27.43 14.98 7.87
C GLY A 278 -26.12 15.11 7.08
N GLY A 279 -26.02 16.18 6.30
CA GLY A 279 -24.82 16.56 5.56
C GLY A 279 -24.99 17.93 4.93
N LEU A 280 -23.93 18.48 4.35
CA LEU A 280 -23.98 19.79 3.70
C LEU A 280 -24.53 19.68 2.27
N ALA A 281 -23.91 18.82 1.45
CA ALA A 281 -24.22 18.67 0.02
C ALA A 281 -24.17 19.99 -0.76
N GLU A 282 -23.18 20.83 -0.46
CA GLU A 282 -22.96 22.15 -1.06
C GLU A 282 -21.74 22.14 -1.99
N GLU A 283 -21.81 22.84 -3.13
CA GLU A 283 -20.71 22.87 -4.11
C GLU A 283 -19.51 23.71 -3.63
N GLU A 284 -19.74 24.70 -2.75
CA GLU A 284 -18.69 25.63 -2.30
C GLU A 284 -17.91 25.14 -1.08
N VAL A 285 -18.34 24.05 -0.43
CA VAL A 285 -17.66 23.47 0.73
C VAL A 285 -16.83 22.27 0.29
N HIS A 286 -15.54 22.30 0.63
CA HIS A 286 -14.64 21.16 0.48
C HIS A 286 -14.39 20.50 1.82
N ILE A 287 -14.90 19.29 2.00
CA ILE A 287 -14.67 18.47 3.20
C ILE A 287 -13.32 17.76 3.11
N SER A 288 -12.60 17.77 4.24
CA SER A 288 -11.33 17.07 4.46
C SER A 288 -11.45 15.92 5.46
N GLY A 289 -12.44 15.92 6.36
CA GLY A 289 -12.57 14.90 7.40
C GLY A 289 -13.99 14.71 7.93
N ILE A 290 -14.16 13.60 8.66
CA ILE A 290 -15.34 13.28 9.47
C ILE A 290 -14.88 12.60 10.76
N ALA A 291 -15.47 12.93 11.90
CA ALA A 291 -15.19 12.24 13.17
C ALA A 291 -16.50 11.94 13.92
N ALA A 292 -16.59 10.74 14.49
CA ALA A 292 -17.74 10.28 15.26
C ALA A 292 -17.76 10.89 16.67
N THR A 293 -18.94 11.15 17.21
CA THR A 293 -19.10 11.40 18.64
C THR A 293 -18.93 10.09 19.43
N PRO A 294 -18.49 10.12 20.70
CA PRO A 294 -18.33 8.91 21.52
C PRO A 294 -19.62 8.12 21.76
N THR A 295 -20.78 8.77 21.61
CA THR A 295 -22.10 8.12 21.70
C THR A 295 -22.45 7.35 20.42
N GLY A 296 -21.83 7.69 19.29
CA GLY A 296 -22.23 7.24 17.96
C GLY A 296 -23.53 7.86 17.45
N ALA A 297 -24.11 8.83 18.17
CA ALA A 297 -25.37 9.51 17.82
C ALA A 297 -25.15 10.84 17.07
N GLY A 298 -23.93 11.05 16.56
CA GLY A 298 -23.55 12.26 15.84
C GLY A 298 -22.15 12.18 15.25
N TYR A 299 -21.82 13.20 14.47
CA TYR A 299 -20.48 13.40 13.90
C TYR A 299 -20.22 14.87 13.59
N TRP A 300 -18.95 15.22 13.51
CA TRP A 300 -18.48 16.46 12.92
C TRP A 300 -18.01 16.21 11.48
N LEU A 301 -18.36 17.11 10.56
CA LEU A 301 -17.66 17.26 9.29
C LEU A 301 -16.67 18.41 9.39
N PHE A 302 -15.50 18.26 8.76
CA PHE A 302 -14.45 19.27 8.77
C PHE A 302 -14.13 19.73 7.36
N GLY A 303 -14.12 21.04 7.15
CA GLY A 303 -13.78 21.67 5.88
C GLY A 303 -12.27 21.87 5.71
N GLU A 304 -11.81 21.99 4.46
CA GLU A 304 -10.43 22.36 4.10
C GLU A 304 -10.06 23.78 4.61
N SER A 305 -11.06 24.65 4.86
CA SER A 305 -10.90 25.95 5.51
C SER A 305 -10.74 25.88 7.03
N GLY A 306 -10.94 24.69 7.61
CA GLY A 306 -10.94 24.40 9.05
C GLY A 306 -12.22 24.77 9.80
N ARG A 307 -13.30 25.08 9.06
CA ARG A 307 -14.66 25.10 9.62
C ARG A 307 -15.11 23.72 10.07
N SER A 308 -15.84 23.65 11.19
CA SER A 308 -16.50 22.44 11.69
C SER A 308 -18.02 22.52 11.55
N TYR A 309 -18.64 21.38 11.23
CA TYR A 309 -20.09 21.28 11.02
C TYR A 309 -20.63 20.09 11.84
N PRO A 310 -21.29 20.35 12.98
CA PRO A 310 -21.84 19.29 13.82
C PRO A 310 -23.18 18.77 13.30
N PHE A 311 -23.39 17.45 13.42
CA PHE A 311 -24.65 16.77 13.13
C PHE A 311 -25.00 15.77 14.22
N GLY A 312 -26.30 15.55 14.46
CA GLY A 312 -26.78 14.67 15.52
C GLY A 312 -26.52 15.29 16.89
N ASP A 313 -25.86 14.55 17.78
CA ASP A 313 -25.49 15.03 19.12
C ASP A 313 -24.12 15.72 19.21
N ALA A 314 -23.44 15.93 18.08
CA ALA A 314 -22.18 16.67 18.03
C ALA A 314 -22.39 18.13 18.46
N GLN A 315 -21.49 18.65 19.31
CA GLN A 315 -21.55 20.04 19.78
C GLN A 315 -20.80 20.98 18.84
N SER A 316 -21.23 22.24 18.75
CA SER A 316 -20.45 23.28 18.08
C SER A 316 -19.36 23.78 19.02
N LEU A 317 -18.11 23.40 18.75
CA LEU A 317 -16.97 23.66 19.64
C LEU A 317 -16.03 24.78 19.14
N GLY A 318 -16.16 25.19 17.87
CA GLY A 318 -15.35 26.23 17.25
C GLY A 318 -14.88 25.87 15.84
N ASP A 319 -13.98 26.67 15.30
CA ASP A 319 -13.33 26.46 13.99
C ASP A 319 -11.81 26.65 14.15
N GLY A 320 -11.01 25.96 13.33
CA GLY A 320 -9.60 26.28 13.14
C GLY A 320 -9.44 27.13 11.88
N VAL A 321 -8.96 28.37 12.00
CA VAL A 321 -8.84 29.25 10.82
C VAL A 321 -7.62 28.84 9.99
N ALA A 322 -7.84 28.10 8.90
CA ALA A 322 -6.81 27.87 7.89
C ALA A 322 -6.69 29.08 6.95
N ASP A 323 -5.48 29.59 6.81
CA ASP A 323 -5.10 30.68 5.90
C ASP A 323 -4.01 30.21 4.91
N GLU A 324 -3.55 31.08 4.02
CA GLU A 324 -2.50 30.71 3.05
C GLU A 324 -1.20 30.23 3.72
N VAL A 325 -0.89 30.73 4.92
CA VAL A 325 0.36 30.44 5.64
C VAL A 325 0.30 29.08 6.33
N SER A 326 -0.81 28.79 7.00
CA SER A 326 -1.06 27.51 7.66
C SER A 326 -1.48 26.42 6.67
N GLY A 327 -1.97 26.77 5.48
CA GLY A 327 -2.43 25.85 4.46
C GLY A 327 -3.72 25.13 4.84
N ARG A 328 -4.35 24.46 3.87
CA ARG A 328 -5.64 23.77 4.04
C ARG A 328 -5.59 22.72 5.16
N VAL A 329 -6.70 22.58 5.89
CA VAL A 329 -6.93 21.42 6.78
C VAL A 329 -7.08 20.17 5.92
N VAL A 330 -6.34 19.11 6.26
CA VAL A 330 -6.30 17.85 5.51
C VAL A 330 -6.92 16.67 6.25
N SER A 331 -7.03 16.76 7.58
CA SER A 331 -7.56 15.69 8.43
C SER A 331 -7.89 16.24 9.82
N ALA A 332 -8.69 15.49 10.57
CA ALA A 332 -9.11 15.82 11.91
C ALA A 332 -9.30 14.55 12.74
N ALA A 333 -9.12 14.66 14.06
CA ALA A 333 -9.34 13.56 15.00
C ALA A 333 -10.12 14.07 16.22
N ALA A 334 -11.10 13.30 16.69
CA ALA A 334 -11.90 13.66 17.87
C ALA A 334 -11.12 13.42 19.17
N HIS A 335 -11.36 14.30 20.15
CA HIS A 335 -10.96 14.15 21.54
C HIS A 335 -12.24 14.12 22.39
N GLY A 336 -12.75 12.91 22.63
CA GLY A 336 -14.01 12.73 23.35
C GLY A 336 -15.20 13.44 22.68
N SER A 337 -16.11 13.99 23.49
CA SER A 337 -17.30 14.71 23.02
C SER A 337 -17.14 16.24 23.01
N LEU A 338 -16.04 16.75 23.58
CA LEU A 338 -15.85 18.16 23.90
C LEU A 338 -14.64 18.78 23.20
N GLY A 339 -13.90 18.01 22.39
CA GLY A 339 -12.74 18.52 21.68
C GLY A 339 -12.43 17.76 20.40
N TYR A 340 -11.59 18.38 19.57
CA TYR A 340 -10.96 17.74 18.42
C TYR A 340 -9.70 18.50 17.99
N TRP A 341 -8.84 17.80 17.25
CA TRP A 341 -7.68 18.38 16.57
C TRP A 341 -7.93 18.48 15.08
N LEU A 342 -7.57 19.62 14.49
CA LEU A 342 -7.48 19.80 13.04
C LEU A 342 -6.01 19.90 12.63
N VAL A 343 -5.59 19.19 11.59
CA VAL A 343 -4.23 19.30 11.06
C VAL A 343 -4.21 19.87 9.64
N THR A 344 -3.29 20.79 9.39
CA THR A 344 -3.10 21.37 8.06
C THR A 344 -2.03 20.64 7.24
N ALA A 345 -2.05 20.83 5.92
CA ALA A 345 -1.05 20.27 5.00
C ALA A 345 0.39 20.72 5.33
N THR A 346 0.56 21.90 5.94
CA THR A 346 1.86 22.42 6.38
C THR A 346 2.28 21.91 7.76
N GLY A 347 1.39 21.17 8.45
CA GLY A 347 1.68 20.54 9.73
C GLY A 347 1.29 21.35 10.96
N ARG A 348 0.54 22.44 10.83
CA ARG A 348 -0.06 23.11 12.00
C ARG A 348 -1.20 22.25 12.56
N VAL A 349 -1.29 22.19 13.89
CA VAL A 349 -2.43 21.59 14.60
C VAL A 349 -3.22 22.71 15.27
N PHE A 350 -4.54 22.66 15.15
CA PHE A 350 -5.47 23.47 15.93
C PHE A 350 -6.16 22.53 16.93
N ALA A 351 -6.00 22.80 18.22
CA ALA A 351 -6.75 22.13 19.28
C ALA A 351 -7.99 22.96 19.61
N ILE A 352 -9.18 22.37 19.48
CA ILE A 352 -10.46 23.05 19.63
C ILE A 352 -11.25 22.38 20.76
N GLY A 353 -12.00 23.18 21.54
CA GLY A 353 -12.72 22.69 22.70
C GLY A 353 -11.76 22.39 23.86
N ASP A 354 -11.92 21.22 24.49
CA ASP A 354 -11.04 20.75 25.56
C ASP A 354 -9.84 19.90 25.09
N ALA A 355 -9.67 19.73 23.78
CA ALA A 355 -8.55 18.99 23.23
C ALA A 355 -7.20 19.64 23.65
N PRO A 356 -6.24 18.88 24.20
CA PRO A 356 -4.94 19.41 24.60
C PRO A 356 -4.06 19.76 23.38
N ASP A 357 -3.37 20.90 23.41
CA ASP A 357 -2.42 21.27 22.34
C ASP A 357 -1.04 20.64 22.59
N HIS A 358 -0.69 19.64 21.79
CA HIS A 358 0.63 19.00 21.81
C HIS A 358 1.53 19.46 20.66
N GLY A 359 1.11 20.46 19.88
CA GLY A 359 1.87 21.05 18.79
C GLY A 359 1.86 20.26 17.47
N GLY A 360 2.29 20.95 16.41
CA GLY A 360 2.35 20.43 15.04
C GLY A 360 3.70 19.85 14.62
N VAL A 361 3.92 19.76 13.30
CA VAL A 361 5.16 19.32 12.63
C VAL A 361 5.74 20.45 11.79
N THR A 362 6.41 21.39 12.45
CA THR A 362 6.95 22.62 11.81
C THR A 362 8.49 22.68 11.80
N ASP A 363 9.16 21.55 12.02
CA ASP A 363 10.62 21.53 12.06
C ASP A 363 11.27 21.67 10.67
N LYS A 364 12.51 22.20 10.64
CA LYS A 364 13.27 22.46 9.40
C LYS A 364 13.60 21.20 8.59
N THR A 365 13.31 20.00 9.09
CA THR A 365 13.57 18.72 8.41
C THR A 365 12.34 18.16 7.70
N PHE A 366 11.17 18.79 7.88
CA PHE A 366 9.92 18.43 7.23
C PHE A 366 10.04 18.50 5.70
N LYS A 367 9.82 17.37 5.03
CA LYS A 367 9.66 17.26 3.57
C LYS A 367 8.36 16.51 3.25
N GLY A 368 7.52 17.10 2.41
CA GLY A 368 6.21 16.56 2.02
C GLY A 368 5.05 17.40 2.53
N GLU A 369 3.82 16.94 2.30
CA GLU A 369 2.62 17.49 2.93
C GLU A 369 2.19 16.54 4.05
N VAL A 370 1.60 17.06 5.12
CA VAL A 370 0.81 16.24 6.04
C VAL A 370 -0.43 15.74 5.31
N VAL A 371 -0.82 14.49 5.57
CA VAL A 371 -1.99 13.86 4.96
C VAL A 371 -2.99 13.31 5.96
N GLY A 372 -2.59 13.12 7.23
CA GLY A 372 -3.48 12.57 8.24
C GLY A 372 -3.05 12.90 9.67
N ILE A 373 -4.03 12.94 10.56
CA ILE A 373 -3.88 12.90 12.01
C ILE A 373 -4.82 11.81 12.54
N ASP A 374 -4.39 11.09 13.58
CA ASP A 374 -5.27 10.18 14.30
C ASP A 374 -4.96 10.21 15.79
N ALA A 375 -6.00 10.09 16.62
CA ALA A 375 -5.90 10.19 18.07
C ALA A 375 -5.22 8.94 18.65
N ALA A 376 -4.41 9.11 19.69
CA ALA A 376 -3.95 7.99 20.50
C ALA A 376 -5.13 7.36 21.24
N PRO A 377 -5.14 6.03 21.48
CA PRO A 377 -6.24 5.34 22.15
C PRO A 377 -6.59 5.87 23.54
N ASP A 378 -5.63 6.45 24.25
CA ASP A 378 -5.84 7.06 25.57
C ASP A 378 -6.46 8.47 25.50
N GLY A 379 -6.55 9.05 24.30
CA GLY A 379 -7.11 10.38 24.06
C GLY A 379 -6.18 11.55 24.42
N ASP A 380 -4.97 11.32 24.93
CA ASP A 380 -4.05 12.38 25.41
C ASP A 380 -2.84 12.58 24.48
N GLY A 381 -3.05 12.33 23.19
CA GLY A 381 -2.00 12.40 22.18
C GLY A 381 -2.53 12.07 20.79
N TYR A 382 -1.67 12.25 19.80
CA TYR A 382 -2.00 11.94 18.41
C TYR A 382 -0.75 11.64 17.56
N TRP A 383 -0.97 10.94 16.46
CA TRP A 383 0.01 10.76 15.40
C TRP A 383 -0.29 11.65 14.21
N ILE A 384 0.72 12.31 13.66
CA ILE A 384 0.65 13.03 12.39
C ILE A 384 1.46 12.26 11.34
N VAL A 385 0.87 12.02 10.17
CA VAL A 385 1.56 11.34 9.06
C VAL A 385 1.71 12.21 7.82
N THR A 386 2.86 12.12 7.16
CA THR A 386 3.16 12.83 5.90
C THR A 386 2.92 11.96 4.68
N SER A 387 2.79 12.58 3.52
CA SER A 387 2.66 11.89 2.22
C SER A 387 3.83 10.96 1.90
N HIS A 388 5.02 11.24 2.45
CA HIS A 388 6.21 10.38 2.32
C HIS A 388 6.31 9.30 3.42
N GLY A 389 5.33 9.25 4.32
CA GLY A 389 5.20 8.22 5.35
C GLY A 389 6.07 8.41 6.58
N ARG A 390 6.49 9.64 6.85
CA ARG A 390 7.01 10.00 8.16
C ARG A 390 5.86 10.17 9.13
N VAL A 391 5.96 9.56 10.31
CA VAL A 391 4.98 9.65 11.38
C VAL A 391 5.62 10.37 12.57
N TYR A 392 4.90 11.34 13.12
CA TYR A 392 5.30 12.12 14.28
C TYR A 392 4.30 11.85 15.40
N ALA A 393 4.81 11.40 16.54
CA ALA A 393 4.02 11.24 17.76
C ALA A 393 4.00 12.53 18.57
N ARG A 394 2.87 12.83 19.22
CA ARG A 394 2.64 13.99 20.09
C ARG A 394 1.83 13.57 21.32
N GLY A 395 2.06 14.24 22.44
CA GLY A 395 1.44 13.88 23.72
C GLY A 395 1.85 12.48 24.16
N SER A 396 0.87 11.68 24.57
CA SER A 396 1.02 10.27 24.99
C SER A 396 1.33 9.29 23.85
N ALA A 397 1.14 9.69 22.60
CA ALA A 397 1.24 8.79 21.45
C ALA A 397 2.63 8.12 21.36
N ALA A 398 2.68 6.80 21.17
CA ALA A 398 3.95 6.07 21.08
C ALA A 398 4.65 6.27 19.72
N SER A 399 5.98 6.42 19.73
CA SER A 399 6.76 6.44 18.50
C SER A 399 7.06 5.01 18.03
N MET A 400 6.29 4.53 17.05
CA MET A 400 6.42 3.16 16.53
C MET A 400 7.20 3.07 15.20
N GLY A 401 7.66 4.21 14.67
CA GLY A 401 8.52 4.29 13.48
C GLY A 401 7.88 5.02 12.29
N SER A 402 8.52 4.94 11.13
CA SER A 402 8.08 5.60 9.89
C SER A 402 8.35 4.70 8.68
N LEU A 403 7.66 4.97 7.56
CA LEU A 403 8.05 4.38 6.29
C LEU A 403 9.45 4.88 5.93
N SER A 404 10.43 3.99 5.73
CA SER A 404 11.72 4.41 5.16
C SER A 404 11.60 4.46 3.65
N GLY A 405 11.95 5.62 3.09
CA GLY A 405 12.09 5.84 1.66
C GLY A 405 13.38 5.23 1.12
N SER A 406 13.48 3.91 1.06
CA SER A 406 14.47 3.28 0.17
C SER A 406 13.83 3.14 -1.20
N ALA A 407 13.74 4.26 -1.90
CA ALA A 407 13.35 4.32 -3.30
C ALA A 407 14.54 3.90 -4.16
N LEU A 408 14.44 2.70 -4.72
CA LEU A 408 15.02 2.24 -5.98
C LEU A 408 15.97 3.24 -6.67
N SER A 409 17.26 3.13 -6.39
CA SER A 409 18.30 3.53 -7.33
C SER A 409 18.97 2.26 -7.88
N PRO A 410 19.55 2.26 -9.08
CA PRO A 410 20.37 1.15 -9.58
C PRO A 410 21.51 0.75 -8.62
N GLN A 411 21.89 1.60 -7.67
CA GLN A 411 22.87 1.33 -6.62
C GLN A 411 22.32 0.48 -5.46
N THR A 412 20.99 0.35 -5.31
CA THR A 412 20.37 -0.45 -4.23
C THR A 412 20.29 -1.96 -4.50
N MET A 413 20.66 -2.44 -5.70
CA MET A 413 20.86 -3.89 -5.90
C MET A 413 22.11 -4.44 -5.20
N ASP A 414 22.98 -3.57 -4.67
CA ASP A 414 24.24 -3.95 -4.00
C ASP A 414 24.16 -3.93 -2.45
N SER A 415 23.13 -3.30 -1.86
CA SER A 415 22.95 -3.31 -0.40
C SER A 415 22.32 -4.63 0.06
N ARG A 416 23.16 -5.60 0.40
CA ARG A 416 22.76 -6.80 1.15
C ARG A 416 21.99 -6.37 2.42
N PRO A 417 20.99 -7.13 2.89
CA PRO A 417 20.61 -7.05 4.31
C PRO A 417 21.86 -7.36 5.14
N GLU A 418 22.15 -6.51 6.12
CA GLU A 418 23.22 -6.78 7.09
C GLU A 418 23.00 -8.17 7.67
N ARG A 419 24.02 -9.02 7.53
CA ARG A 419 24.02 -10.35 8.14
C ARG A 419 24.02 -10.11 9.65
N PRO A 420 23.15 -10.77 10.45
CA PRO A 420 23.28 -10.68 11.90
C PRO A 420 24.70 -11.09 12.27
N GLU A 421 25.37 -10.25 13.05
CA GLU A 421 26.69 -10.55 13.59
C GLU A 421 26.65 -11.94 14.19
N THR A 422 27.47 -12.83 13.65
CA THR A 422 27.69 -14.14 14.22
C THR A 422 28.21 -13.93 15.63
N LEU A 423 27.41 -14.31 16.63
CA LEU A 423 27.91 -14.58 17.97
C LEU A 423 29.14 -15.50 17.83
N PRO A 424 30.27 -15.20 18.50
CA PRO A 424 31.46 -16.02 18.38
C PRO A 424 31.13 -17.43 18.87
N LEU A 425 31.33 -18.41 17.98
CA LEU A 425 31.38 -19.82 18.34
C LEU A 425 32.51 -19.97 19.37
N GLY A 426 32.13 -20.24 20.62
CA GLY A 426 33.09 -20.67 21.64
C GLY A 426 33.70 -21.99 21.21
N ASP A 427 35.03 -22.07 21.25
CA ASP A 427 35.76 -23.33 21.08
C ASP A 427 35.29 -24.35 22.13
N PRO A 428 35.20 -25.64 21.78
CA PRO A 428 34.90 -26.67 22.77
C PRO A 428 36.07 -26.83 23.74
N PRO A 429 35.82 -27.09 25.03
CA PRO A 429 36.88 -27.30 26.00
C PRO A 429 37.66 -28.57 25.67
N ILE A 430 38.99 -28.42 25.63
CA ILE A 430 39.94 -29.51 25.78
C ILE A 430 40.01 -29.80 27.28
N ASP A 431 39.28 -30.81 27.72
CA ASP A 431 39.70 -31.91 28.60
C ASP A 431 38.54 -32.87 28.88
#